data_AF-A0A8T4GCD1-F1
#
_entry.id   AF-A0A8T4GCD1-F1
#
_cell.length_a   1.000
_cell.length_b   1.000
_cell.length_c   1.000
_cell.angle_alpha   90.00
_cell.angle_beta   90.00
_cell.angle_gamma   90.00
#
_symmetry.space_group_name_H-M   'P 1'
#
loop_
_entity.id
_entity.type
_entity.pdbx_description
1 polymer ?
#
loop_
_entity_poly.entity_id
_entity_poly.type
_entity_poly.pdbx_seq_one_letter_code
_entity_poly.pdbx_strand_id
1 'polypeptide(L)'
;MGRAEGQEIRTDTKGEDQQMATSKVQNPFTAIRKNLGLTIRDMAQALNICFLTVSQTEQGLIARPRTYAIALERAGIIDNAEELIKAHLKWLEYNKKAKLEELKRKVSAL
;
A
#
# COMPACT_ATOMS: atom_id res chain seq x y z
N MET A 1 32.69 47.02 -29.48
CA MET A 1 32.07 45.95 -30.27
C MET A 1 32.71 44.63 -29.89
N GLY A 2 32.15 43.95 -28.89
CA GLY A 2 32.61 42.61 -28.48
C GLY A 2 31.53 41.61 -28.83
N ARG A 3 31.78 40.78 -29.85
CA ARG A 3 30.99 39.58 -30.14
C ARG A 3 31.47 38.48 -29.19
N ALA A 4 30.57 37.96 -28.38
CA ALA A 4 30.75 36.69 -27.70
C ALA A 4 29.53 35.83 -28.06
N GLU A 5 29.82 34.76 -28.79
CA GLU A 5 28.90 33.80 -29.35
C GLU A 5 28.28 32.97 -28.21
N GLY A 6 26.95 33.02 -28.10
CA GLY A 6 26.20 32.23 -27.13
C GLY A 6 26.24 30.76 -27.49
N GLN A 7 26.92 29.98 -26.66
CA GLN A 7 26.99 28.52 -26.70
C GLN A 7 25.59 27.92 -26.53
N GLU A 8 25.10 27.21 -27.55
CA GLU A 8 23.90 26.37 -27.47
C GLU A 8 24.16 25.17 -26.54
N ILE A 9 23.63 25.24 -25.32
CA ILE A 9 23.60 24.08 -24.42
C ILE A 9 22.42 23.22 -24.82
N ARG A 10 22.67 22.24 -25.68
CA ARG A 10 21.76 21.10 -25.90
C ARG A 10 21.81 20.22 -24.66
N THR A 11 20.87 20.44 -23.74
CA THR A 11 20.58 19.44 -22.71
C THR A 11 19.73 18.35 -23.33
N ASP A 12 20.40 17.30 -23.80
CA ASP A 12 19.85 15.96 -23.88
C ASP A 12 19.41 15.53 -22.47
N THR A 13 18.20 15.92 -22.07
CA THR A 13 17.56 15.38 -20.86
C THR A 13 17.02 14.00 -21.19
N LYS A 14 17.94 13.08 -21.47
CA LYS A 14 17.73 11.63 -21.39
C LYS A 14 17.56 11.28 -19.92
N GLY A 15 16.34 11.47 -19.47
CA GLY A 15 15.91 11.19 -18.11
C GLY A 15 14.39 11.10 -18.12
N GLU A 16 13.82 10.51 -19.17
CA GLU A 16 12.47 9.97 -19.16
C GLU A 16 12.34 9.15 -17.89
N ASP A 17 11.68 9.76 -16.91
CA ASP A 17 10.95 9.20 -15.79
C ASP A 17 10.85 7.68 -15.83
N GLN A 18 11.96 7.02 -15.47
CA GLN A 18 11.97 5.67 -14.94
C GLN A 18 11.36 5.64 -13.53
N GLN A 19 10.42 6.55 -13.24
CA GLN A 19 9.26 6.29 -12.40
C GLN A 19 8.36 5.26 -13.09
N MET A 20 8.93 4.10 -13.45
CA MET A 20 8.14 2.90 -13.71
C MET A 20 7.53 2.47 -12.38
N ALA A 21 6.37 3.06 -12.09
CA ALA A 21 5.16 2.36 -11.68
C ALA A 21 5.36 0.96 -11.09
N THR A 22 6.12 0.83 -10.00
CA THR A 22 5.69 -0.10 -8.96
C THR A 22 4.54 0.62 -8.26
N SER A 23 3.35 0.61 -8.87
CA SER A 23 2.12 0.91 -8.15
C SER A 23 2.07 -0.11 -7.03
N LYS A 24 2.67 0.24 -5.89
CA LYS A 24 2.80 -0.58 -4.70
C LYS A 24 1.36 -0.93 -4.38
N VAL A 25 0.94 -2.15 -4.69
CA VAL A 25 -0.44 -2.59 -4.45
C VAL A 25 -0.64 -2.34 -2.96
N GLN A 26 -1.42 -1.32 -2.63
CA GLN A 26 -1.53 -0.83 -1.27
C GLN A 26 -2.55 -1.69 -0.54
N ASN A 27 -2.30 -1.98 0.73
CA ASN A 27 -3.30 -2.66 1.55
C ASN A 27 -4.58 -1.81 1.58
N PRO A 28 -5.74 -2.36 1.21
CA PRO A 28 -6.98 -1.57 1.12
C PRO A 28 -7.43 -1.02 2.48
N PHE A 29 -7.15 -1.72 3.59
CA PHE A 29 -7.42 -1.19 4.94
C PHE A 29 -6.53 0.00 5.28
N THR A 30 -5.25 -0.05 4.90
CA THR A 30 -4.32 1.08 5.08
C THR A 30 -4.75 2.27 4.23
N ALA A 31 -5.22 2.03 3.00
CA ALA A 31 -5.72 3.10 2.13
C ALA A 31 -6.88 3.85 2.79
N ILE A 32 -7.90 3.13 3.29
CA ILE A 32 -9.04 3.71 3.99
C ILE A 32 -8.58 4.57 5.17
N ARG A 33 -7.76 4.01 6.07
CA ARG A 33 -7.30 4.74 7.27
C ARG A 33 -6.52 6.00 6.90
N LYS A 34 -5.63 5.92 5.88
CA LYS A 34 -4.84 7.07 5.43
C LYS A 34 -5.71 8.15 4.80
N ASN A 35 -6.74 7.77 4.04
CA ASN A 35 -7.69 8.73 3.46
C ASN A 35 -8.47 9.49 4.54
N LEU A 36 -8.75 8.84 5.67
CA LEU A 36 -9.37 9.47 6.84
C LEU A 36 -8.39 10.31 7.69
N GLY A 37 -7.08 10.26 7.40
CA GLY A 37 -6.07 10.96 8.18
C GLY A 37 -5.86 10.41 9.60
N LEU A 38 -6.32 9.19 9.89
CA LEU A 38 -6.32 8.63 11.24
C LEU A 38 -5.06 7.83 11.56
N THR A 39 -4.63 7.84 12.81
CA THR A 39 -3.64 6.87 13.30
C THR A 39 -4.28 5.49 13.49
N ILE A 40 -3.48 4.44 13.62
CA ILE A 40 -3.99 3.08 13.92
C ILE A 40 -4.74 3.08 15.27
N ARG A 41 -4.29 3.86 16.25
CA ARG A 41 -4.94 3.97 17.57
C ARG A 41 -6.29 4.65 17.45
N ASP A 42 -6.37 5.78 16.76
CA ASP A 42 -7.63 6.52 16.60
C ASP A 42 -8.64 5.69 15.82
N MET A 43 -8.18 4.99 14.77
CA MET A 43 -9.03 4.09 13.99
C MET A 43 -9.60 2.95 14.85
N ALA A 44 -8.75 2.33 15.68
CA ALA A 44 -9.17 1.27 16.58
C ALA A 44 -10.19 1.76 17.63
N GLN A 45 -9.96 2.96 18.18
CA GLN A 45 -10.88 3.60 19.14
C GLN A 45 -12.22 3.96 18.50
N ALA A 46 -12.20 4.62 17.33
CA ALA A 46 -13.41 5.03 16.61
C ALA A 46 -14.29 3.84 16.22
N LEU A 47 -13.67 2.72 15.86
CA LEU A 47 -14.37 1.50 15.47
C LEU A 47 -14.66 0.55 16.64
N ASN A 48 -14.23 0.90 17.86
CA ASN A 48 -14.31 0.05 19.06
C ASN A 48 -13.78 -1.38 18.84
N ILE A 49 -12.59 -1.50 18.24
CA ILE A 49 -11.90 -2.77 18.02
C ILE A 49 -10.47 -2.74 18.60
N CYS A 50 -9.89 -3.91 18.79
CA CYS A 50 -8.53 -4.01 19.31
C CYS A 50 -7.51 -3.37 18.33
N PHE A 51 -6.59 -2.56 18.87
CA PHE A 51 -5.48 -1.97 18.13
C PHE A 51 -4.68 -3.00 17.32
N LEU A 52 -4.45 -4.18 17.90
CA LEU A 52 -3.72 -5.26 17.22
C LEU A 52 -4.46 -5.77 15.98
N THR A 53 -5.80 -5.79 16.00
CA THR A 53 -6.59 -6.17 14.83
C THR A 53 -6.34 -5.24 13.66
N VAL A 54 -6.33 -3.92 13.89
CA VAL A 54 -6.04 -2.92 12.86
C VAL A 54 -4.59 -3.08 12.38
N SER A 55 -3.63 -3.11 13.31
CA SER A 55 -2.20 -3.18 13.01
C SER A 55 -1.83 -4.44 12.23
N GLN A 56 -2.25 -5.62 12.68
CA GLN A 56 -1.93 -6.90 12.05
C GLN A 56 -2.65 -7.09 10.71
N THR A 57 -3.85 -6.52 10.54
CA THR A 57 -4.53 -6.49 9.24
C THR A 57 -3.75 -5.66 8.24
N GLU A 58 -3.33 -4.45 8.62
CA GLU A 58 -2.57 -3.55 7.75
C GLU A 58 -1.19 -4.12 7.38
N GLN A 59 -0.58 -4.87 8.29
CA GLN A 59 0.67 -5.61 8.04
C GLN A 59 0.50 -6.89 7.23
N GLY A 60 -0.74 -7.34 6.99
CA GLY A 60 -1.05 -8.58 6.28
C GLY A 60 -0.78 -9.85 7.07
N LEU A 61 -0.70 -9.76 8.40
CA LEU A 61 -0.59 -10.93 9.29
C LEU A 61 -1.94 -11.62 9.50
N ILE A 62 -3.04 -10.88 9.39
CA ILE A 62 -4.40 -11.43 9.40
C ILE A 62 -4.85 -11.67 7.95
N ALA A 63 -5.05 -12.94 7.60
CA ALA A 63 -5.50 -13.33 6.26
C ALA A 63 -6.96 -12.94 5.98
N ARG A 64 -7.85 -13.08 6.96
CA ARG A 64 -9.28 -12.79 6.82
C ARG A 64 -9.74 -11.78 7.88
N PRO A 65 -9.59 -10.48 7.64
CA PRO A 65 -9.84 -9.43 8.64
C PRO A 65 -11.34 -9.06 8.77
N ARG A 66 -12.20 -10.05 9.07
CA ARG A 66 -13.66 -9.84 9.14
C ARG A 66 -14.06 -8.80 10.17
N THR A 67 -13.47 -8.86 11.37
CA THR A 67 -13.78 -7.92 12.47
C THR A 67 -13.57 -6.47 12.05
N TYR A 68 -12.48 -6.18 11.34
CA TYR A 68 -12.18 -4.82 10.91
C TYR A 68 -13.12 -4.39 9.76
N ALA A 69 -13.34 -5.25 8.77
CA ALA A 69 -14.23 -4.93 7.65
C ALA A 69 -15.68 -4.68 8.11
N ILE A 70 -16.20 -5.52 9.00
CA ILE A 70 -17.55 -5.36 9.55
C ILE A 70 -17.66 -4.08 10.40
N ALA A 71 -16.62 -3.74 11.16
CA ALA A 71 -16.63 -2.50 11.94
C ALA A 71 -16.67 -1.26 11.03
N LEU A 72 -15.92 -1.27 9.93
CA LEU A 72 -15.94 -0.22 8.91
C LEU A 72 -17.32 -0.06 8.25
N GLU A 73 -17.96 -1.17 7.89
CA GLU A 73 -19.29 -1.20 7.29
C GLU A 73 -20.35 -0.68 8.27
N ARG A 74 -20.32 -1.13 9.53
CA ARG A 74 -21.22 -0.65 10.59
C ARG A 74 -21.04 0.83 10.90
N ALA A 75 -19.83 1.36 10.74
CA ALA A 75 -19.54 2.78 10.90
C ALA A 75 -19.93 3.62 9.67
N GLY A 76 -20.41 2.99 8.58
CA GLY A 76 -20.76 3.69 7.34
C GLY A 76 -19.55 4.24 6.58
N ILE A 77 -18.35 3.75 6.86
CA ILE A 77 -17.11 4.16 6.17
C ILE A 77 -16.98 3.45 4.81
N ILE A 78 -17.55 2.25 4.71
CA ILE A 78 -17.62 1.47 3.48
C ILE A 78 -19.03 0.90 3.32
N ASP A 79 -19.42 0.58 2.09
CA ASP A 79 -20.73 0.00 1.79
C ASP A 79 -20.78 -1.52 1.96
N ASN A 80 -19.65 -2.22 1.76
CA ASN A 80 -19.60 -3.69 1.75
C ASN A 80 -18.30 -4.27 2.34
N ALA A 81 -18.42 -4.97 3.46
CA ALA A 81 -17.30 -5.62 4.14
C ALA A 81 -16.68 -6.77 3.32
N GLU A 82 -17.49 -7.56 2.62
CA GLU A 82 -17.02 -8.73 1.87
C GLU A 82 -16.20 -8.32 0.63
N GLU A 83 -16.55 -7.20 -0.01
CA GLU A 83 -15.74 -6.64 -1.11
C GLU A 83 -14.37 -6.19 -0.64
N LEU A 84 -14.30 -5.52 0.51
CA LEU A 84 -13.04 -5.10 1.12
C LEU A 84 -12.16 -6.31 1.48
N ILE A 85 -12.75 -7.37 2.03
CA ILE A 85 -12.03 -8.61 2.34
C ILE A 85 -11.49 -9.26 1.06
N LYS A 86 -12.27 -9.32 -0.03
CA LYS A 86 -11.81 -9.85 -1.32
C LYS A 86 -10.65 -9.04 -1.88
N ALA A 87 -10.70 -7.71 -1.80
CA ALA A 87 -9.60 -6.84 -2.22
C ALA A 87 -8.33 -7.11 -1.39
N HIS A 88 -8.47 -7.28 -0.08
CA HIS A 88 -7.36 -7.60 0.82
C HIS A 88 -6.73 -8.96 0.54
N LEU A 89 -7.54 -9.99 0.24
CA LEU A 89 -7.03 -11.29 -0.14
C LEU A 89 -6.20 -11.24 -1.42
N LYS A 90 -6.67 -10.50 -2.44
CA LYS A 90 -5.89 -10.29 -3.69
C LYS A 90 -4.56 -9.59 -3.40
N TRP A 91 -4.57 -8.59 -2.52
CA TRP A 91 -3.35 -7.92 -2.07
C TRP A 91 -2.38 -8.86 -1.35
N LEU A 92 -2.89 -9.74 -0.46
CA LEU A 92 -2.08 -10.76 0.21
C LEU A 92 -1.46 -11.75 -0.78
N GLU A 93 -2.21 -12.20 -1.78
CA GLU A 93 -1.70 -13.12 -2.80
C GLU A 93 -0.57 -12.50 -3.62
N TYR A 94 -0.70 -11.23 -3.99
CA TYR A 94 0.35 -10.48 -4.66
C TYR A 94 1.63 -10.44 -3.80
N ASN A 95 1.50 -10.10 -2.52
CA ASN A 95 2.63 -10.04 -1.59
C ASN A 95 3.26 -11.41 -1.31
N LYS A 96 2.44 -12.47 -1.25
CA LYS A 96 2.90 -13.85 -1.06
C LYS A 96 3.83 -14.27 -2.18
N LYS A 97 3.47 -13.98 -3.44
CA LYS A 97 4.32 -14.29 -4.60
C LYS A 97 5.68 -13.60 -4.49
N ALA A 98 5.70 -12.31 -4.19
CA ALA A 98 6.94 -11.56 -4.03
C ALA A 98 7.83 -12.12 -2.90
N LYS A 99 7.25 -12.41 -1.72
CA LYS A 99 8.00 -12.99 -0.60
C LYS A 99 8.50 -14.41 -0.88
N LEU A 100 7.73 -15.23 -1.60
CA LEU A 100 8.13 -16.59 -1.95
C LEU A 100 9.36 -16.57 -2.88
N GLU A 101 9.38 -15.68 -3.87
CA GLU A 101 10.52 -15.53 -4.76
C GLU A 101 11.76 -15.02 -4.02
N GLU A 102 11.60 -14.11 -3.05
CA GLU A 102 12.70 -13.68 -2.17
C GLU A 102 13.26 -14.85 -1.35
N LEU A 103 12.40 -15.69 -0.76
CA LEU A 103 12.81 -16.85 0.01
C LEU A 103 13.59 -17.86 -0.84
N LYS A 104 13.10 -18.15 -2.06
CA LYS A 104 13.80 -19.04 -3.00
C LYS A 104 15.20 -18.54 -3.36
N ARG A 105 15.35 -17.23 -3.60
CA ARG A 105 16.66 -16.63 -3.88
C ARG A 105 17.63 -16.77 -2.71
N LYS A 106 17.16 -16.57 -1.47
CA LYS A 106 17.97 -16.75 -0.27
C LYS A 106 18.42 -18.19 -0.07
N VAL A 107 17.54 -19.17 -0.34
CA VAL A 107 17.88 -20.59 -0.26
C VAL A 107 18.89 -21.00 -1.34
N SER A 108 18.77 -20.46 -2.56
CA SER A 108 19.70 -20.75 -3.66
C SER A 108 21.10 -20.13 -3.47
N ALA A 109 21.26 -19.20 -2.53
CA ALA A 109 22.52 -18.54 -2.21
C ALA A 109 23.21 -19.12 -0.96
N LEU A 110 22.60 -20.13 -0.33
CA LEU A 110 23.16 -20.95 0.75
C LEU A 110 23.80 -22.21 0.15
#